data_AF-A0A450UBN1-F1
#
_entry.id   AF-A0A450UBN1-F1
#
_cell.length_a   1.000
_cell.length_b   1.000
_cell.length_c   1.000
_cell.angle_alpha   90.00
_cell.angle_beta   90.00
_cell.angle_gamma   90.00
#
_symmetry.space_group_name_H-M   'P 1'
#
loop_
_entity.id
_entity.type
_entity.pdbx_description
1 polymer ?
#
loop_
_entity_poly.entity_id
_entity_poly.type
_entity_poly.pdbx_seq_one_letter_code
_entity_poly.pdbx_strand_id
1 'polypeptide(L)'
;MKQKAKIRVPKEVEAGKAFLVKTRLQHPMQRGGEDKKTGEKIPRKMIDRVEVTFGDELIFAADLKHAISANPYLAFYCRADASGELAITWFENTGEKITLTQTVKVV
;
A
#
# COMPACT_ATOMS: atom_id res chain seq x y z
N MET A 1 4.54 -6.90 16.34
CA MET A 1 5.19 -7.21 15.05
C MET A 1 5.42 -5.90 14.31
N LYS A 2 6.65 -5.62 13.86
CA LYS A 2 6.95 -4.40 13.09
C LYS A 2 6.33 -4.57 11.70
N GLN A 3 5.31 -3.78 11.34
CA GLN A 3 4.65 -3.88 10.04
C GLN A 3 5.69 -3.66 8.93
N LYS A 4 5.90 -4.66 8.06
CA LYS A 4 6.91 -4.60 6.99
C LYS A 4 6.23 -4.35 5.66
N ALA A 5 6.30 -3.12 5.17
CA ALA A 5 5.94 -2.77 3.80
C ALA A 5 7.07 -3.17 2.82
N LYS A 6 6.70 -3.46 1.57
CA LYS A 6 7.63 -3.71 0.47
C LYS A 6 7.12 -3.04 -0.80
N ILE A 7 7.98 -2.32 -1.50
CA ILE A 7 7.75 -1.80 -2.84
C ILE A 7 8.69 -2.54 -3.81
N ARG A 8 8.19 -2.86 -5.00
CA ARG A 8 8.98 -3.38 -6.10
C ARG A 8 8.60 -2.65 -7.38
N VAL A 9 9.61 -2.05 -7.99
CA VAL A 9 9.59 -1.38 -9.30
C VAL A 9 10.71 -1.97 -10.17
N PRO A 10 10.67 -1.82 -11.50
CA PRO A 10 11.83 -2.10 -12.35
C PRO A 10 13.05 -1.28 -11.93
N LYS A 11 14.26 -1.79 -12.20
CA LYS A 11 15.50 -1.08 -11.86
C LYS A 11 15.66 0.23 -12.63
N GLU A 12 15.26 0.19 -13.90
CA GLU A 12 15.30 1.31 -14.83
C GLU A 12 13.98 1.32 -15.60
N VAL A 13 13.52 2.51 -15.93
CA VAL A 13 12.24 2.75 -16.59
C VAL A 13 12.47 3.68 -17.76
N GLU A 14 11.86 3.41 -18.89
CA GLU A 14 11.92 4.34 -20.03
C GLU A 14 10.94 5.50 -19.84
N ALA A 15 11.38 6.71 -20.20
CA ALA A 15 10.54 7.91 -20.11
C ALA A 15 9.21 7.73 -20.86
N GLY A 16 8.10 8.08 -20.21
CA GLY A 16 6.75 8.02 -20.79
C GLY A 16 6.17 6.60 -20.97
N LYS A 17 6.94 5.53 -20.72
CA LYS A 17 6.44 4.15 -20.81
C LYS A 17 5.81 3.70 -19.50
N ALA A 18 4.78 2.85 -19.62
CA ALA A 18 4.11 2.28 -18.46
C ALA A 18 4.99 1.20 -17.81
N PHE A 19 5.11 1.25 -16.49
CA PHE A 19 5.84 0.27 -15.70
C PHE A 19 5.03 -0.23 -14.51
N LEU A 20 5.28 -1.48 -14.14
CA LEU A 20 4.52 -2.16 -13.10
C LEU A 20 5.09 -1.88 -11.71
N VAL A 21 4.31 -1.20 -10.89
CA VAL A 21 4.57 -1.03 -9.47
C VAL A 21 3.86 -2.15 -8.72
N LYS A 22 4.56 -2.79 -7.78
CA LYS A 22 4.00 -3.79 -6.88
C LYS A 22 4.27 -3.37 -5.45
N THR A 23 3.26 -3.44 -4.60
CA THR A 23 3.40 -3.12 -3.19
C THR A 23 2.66 -4.12 -2.31
N ARG A 24 3.24 -4.43 -1.15
CA ARG A 24 2.64 -5.34 -0.16
C ARG A 24 2.92 -4.84 1.24
N LEU A 25 1.93 -4.88 2.11
CA LEU A 25 2.08 -4.65 3.53
C LEU A 25 1.85 -5.95 4.32
N GLN A 26 2.72 -6.26 5.27
CA GLN A 26 2.45 -7.33 6.24
C GLN A 26 1.43 -6.84 7.26
N HIS A 27 0.18 -7.28 7.13
CA HIS A 27 -0.94 -6.80 7.95
C HIS A 27 -2.07 -7.86 8.03
N PRO A 28 -2.67 -8.13 9.21
CA PRO A 28 -3.64 -9.21 9.38
C PRO A 28 -5.00 -8.96 8.71
N MET A 29 -5.38 -7.70 8.44
CA MET A 29 -6.69 -7.32 7.90
C MET A 29 -7.87 -7.85 8.74
N GLN A 30 -7.77 -7.68 10.07
CA GLN A 30 -8.79 -8.12 11.02
C GLN A 30 -10.08 -7.32 10.84
N ARG A 31 -11.12 -7.96 10.29
CA ARG A 31 -12.43 -7.35 10.02
C ARG A 31 -13.19 -6.92 11.29
N GLY A 32 -12.76 -7.42 12.44
CA GLY A 32 -13.49 -7.31 13.71
C GLY A 32 -14.58 -8.37 13.82
N GLY A 33 -15.21 -8.45 14.98
CA GLY A 33 -16.26 -9.42 15.25
C GLY A 33 -16.30 -9.80 16.71
N GLU A 34 -16.73 -11.03 16.97
CA GLU A 34 -16.81 -11.61 18.32
C GLU A 34 -16.24 -13.03 18.27
N ASP A 35 -15.44 -13.38 19.28
CA ASP A 35 -14.96 -14.75 19.44
C ASP A 35 -16.15 -15.65 19.79
N LYS A 36 -16.37 -16.71 18.99
CA LYS A 36 -17.53 -17.59 19.15
C LYS A 36 -17.50 -18.45 20.42
N LYS A 37 -16.34 -18.63 21.04
CA LYS A 37 -16.16 -19.47 22.23
C LYS A 37 -16.18 -18.62 23.50
N THR A 38 -15.56 -17.45 23.48
CA THR A 38 -15.43 -16.60 24.67
C THR A 38 -16.45 -15.46 24.71
N GLY A 39 -17.07 -15.11 23.57
CA GLY A 39 -17.95 -13.95 23.45
C GLY A 39 -17.19 -12.61 23.45
N GLU A 40 -15.85 -12.64 23.41
CA GLU A 40 -15.05 -11.43 23.46
C GLU A 40 -15.10 -10.65 22.14
N LYS A 41 -15.25 -9.33 22.23
CA LYS A 41 -15.21 -8.45 21.05
C LYS A 41 -13.79 -8.40 20.49
N ILE A 42 -13.68 -8.72 19.20
CA ILE A 42 -12.43 -8.59 18.46
C ILE A 42 -12.46 -7.24 17.74
N PRO A 43 -11.58 -6.28 18.09
CA PRO A 43 -11.58 -4.97 17.45
C PRO A 43 -11.17 -5.10 15.98
N ARG A 44 -11.73 -4.21 15.17
CA ARG A 44 -11.37 -4.11 13.76
C ARG A 44 -10.01 -3.43 13.62
N LYS A 45 -9.09 -4.09 12.91
CA LYS A 45 -7.78 -3.58 12.54
C LYS A 45 -7.54 -3.91 11.07
N MET A 46 -7.79 -2.93 10.20
CA MET A 46 -7.74 -3.04 8.74
C MET A 46 -7.07 -1.83 8.12
N ILE A 47 -6.39 -2.04 7.01
CA ILE A 47 -6.06 -0.95 6.10
C ILE A 47 -7.35 -0.47 5.44
N ASP A 48 -7.62 0.82 5.51
CA ASP A 48 -8.81 1.47 4.94
C ASP A 48 -8.51 2.26 3.67
N ARG A 49 -7.27 2.71 3.49
CA ARG A 49 -6.86 3.51 2.34
C ARG A 49 -5.40 3.28 1.98
N VAL A 50 -5.10 3.42 0.69
CA VAL A 50 -3.74 3.47 0.16
C VAL A 50 -3.62 4.69 -0.73
N GLU A 51 -2.55 5.44 -0.56
CA GLU A 51 -2.17 6.56 -1.43
C GLU A 51 -0.77 6.34 -1.98
N VAL A 52 -0.58 6.75 -3.23
CA VAL A 52 0.68 6.65 -3.94
C VAL A 52 0.98 8.02 -4.52
N THR A 53 2.13 8.56 -4.15
CA THR A 53 2.64 9.82 -4.70
C THR A 53 3.90 9.57 -5.53
N PHE A 54 4.13 10.42 -6.51
CA PHE A 54 5.38 10.52 -7.25
C PHE A 54 5.92 11.94 -7.12
N GLY A 55 7.03 12.11 -6.40
CA GLY A 55 7.38 13.41 -5.83
C GLY A 55 6.24 13.90 -4.92
N ASP A 56 5.76 15.11 -5.19
CA ASP A 56 4.67 15.74 -4.44
C ASP A 56 3.27 15.49 -5.04
N GLU A 57 3.18 14.80 -6.17
CA GLU A 57 1.92 14.57 -6.88
C GLU A 57 1.25 13.26 -6.45
N LEU A 58 -0.04 13.30 -6.10
CA LEU A 58 -0.86 12.11 -5.85
C LEU A 58 -1.26 11.46 -7.18
N ILE A 59 -0.67 10.31 -7.48
CA ILE A 59 -0.89 9.60 -8.76
C ILE A 59 -1.92 8.47 -8.66
N PHE A 60 -2.16 7.95 -7.45
CA PHE A 60 -3.15 6.90 -7.23
C PHE A 60 -3.64 6.90 -5.78
N ALA A 61 -4.94 6.68 -5.60
CA ALA A 61 -5.54 6.44 -4.29
C ALA A 61 -6.61 5.35 -4.41
N ALA A 62 -6.72 4.52 -3.38
CA ALA A 62 -7.75 3.49 -3.29
C ALA A 62 -8.25 3.33 -1.86
N ASP A 63 -9.57 3.29 -1.70
CA ASP A 63 -10.21 2.92 -0.44
C ASP A 63 -10.37 1.40 -0.38
N LEU A 64 -9.78 0.77 0.63
CA LEU A 64 -9.83 -0.66 0.87
C LEU A 64 -10.98 -1.00 1.83
N LYS A 65 -11.79 -2.01 1.46
CA LYS A 65 -12.94 -2.46 2.25
C LYS A 65 -12.78 -3.92 2.67
N HIS A 66 -13.83 -4.49 3.26
CA HIS A 66 -13.80 -5.78 3.97
C HIS A 66 -13.28 -6.96 3.13
N ALA A 67 -13.42 -6.95 1.81
CA ALA A 67 -13.05 -8.06 0.94
C ALA A 67 -11.54 -8.21 0.70
N ILE A 68 -10.68 -7.32 1.22
CA ILE A 68 -9.23 -7.42 1.06
C ILE A 68 -8.64 -8.45 2.03
N SER A 69 -7.85 -9.38 1.50
CA SER A 69 -7.18 -10.44 2.24
C SER A 69 -6.04 -9.91 3.13
N ALA A 70 -5.67 -10.71 4.14
CA ALA A 70 -4.46 -10.49 4.91
C ALA A 70 -3.22 -10.36 4.01
N ASN A 71 -2.27 -9.56 4.45
CA ASN A 71 -1.09 -9.13 3.69
C ASN A 71 -1.46 -8.45 2.37
N PRO A 72 -2.20 -7.33 2.42
CA PRO A 72 -2.74 -6.69 1.22
C PRO A 72 -1.63 -6.41 0.21
N TYR A 73 -1.93 -6.73 -1.05
CA TYR A 73 -1.05 -6.58 -2.19
C TYR A 73 -1.78 -5.77 -3.26
N LEU A 74 -1.09 -4.77 -3.80
CA LEU A 74 -1.58 -3.98 -4.93
C LEU A 74 -0.53 -3.98 -6.03
N ALA A 75 -1.00 -4.06 -7.26
CA ALA A 75 -0.18 -3.91 -8.46
C ALA A 75 -0.90 -3.01 -9.45
N PHE A 76 -0.20 -2.00 -9.93
CA PHE A 76 -0.73 -1.02 -10.86
C PHE A 76 0.37 -0.54 -11.78
N TYR A 77 -0.04 -0.02 -12.94
CA TYR A 77 0.89 0.63 -13.86
C TYR A 77 0.92 2.13 -13.59
N CYS A 78 2.10 2.72 -13.61
CA CYS A 78 2.26 4.16 -13.73
C CYS A 78 3.25 4.49 -14.84
N ARG A 79 3.34 5.78 -15.19
CA ARG A 79 4.28 6.33 -16.17
C ARG A 79 5.04 7.45 -15.47
N ALA A 80 6.30 7.63 -15.84
CA ALA A 80 7.14 8.72 -15.35
C ALA A 80 8.00 9.23 -16.50
N ASP A 81 8.06 10.55 -16.68
CA ASP A 81 8.90 11.19 -17.69
C ASP A 81 10.29 11.53 -17.15
N ALA A 82 10.44 11.61 -15.83
CA ALA A 82 11.70 11.89 -15.14
C ALA A 82 11.87 10.99 -13.92
N SER A 83 13.12 10.82 -13.48
CA SER A 83 13.45 10.11 -12.24
C SER A 83 12.83 10.84 -11.04
N GLY A 84 12.37 10.08 -10.06
CA GLY A 84 11.69 10.66 -8.89
C GLY A 84 11.50 9.66 -7.76
N GLU A 85 10.94 10.14 -6.65
CA GLU A 85 10.59 9.30 -5.51
C GLU A 85 9.14 8.85 -5.61
N LEU A 86 8.91 7.54 -5.57
CA LEU A 86 7.58 6.96 -5.41
C LEU A 86 7.35 6.69 -3.92
N ALA A 87 6.37 7.34 -3.31
CA ALA A 87 5.95 7.07 -1.95
C ALA A 87 4.61 6.34 -1.93
N ILE A 88 4.50 5.29 -1.10
CA ILE A 88 3.24 4.57 -0.89
C ILE A 88 2.91 4.62 0.60
N THR A 89 1.74 5.17 0.91
CA THR A 89 1.23 5.27 2.28
C THR A 89 0.02 4.36 2.45
N TRP A 90 0.10 3.47 3.43
CA TRP A 90 -0.99 2.61 3.88
C TRP A 90 -1.59 3.21 5.14
N PHE A 91 -2.90 3.44 5.15
CA PHE A 91 -3.64 3.98 6.28
C PHE A 91 -4.41 2.85 6.96
N GLU A 92 -4.26 2.72 8.26
CA GLU A 92 -4.99 1.78 9.09
C GLU A 92 -6.11 2.52 9.86
N ASN A 93 -7.24 1.85 10.04
CA ASN A 93 -8.41 2.41 10.72
C ASN A 93 -8.19 2.74 12.22
N THR A 94 -7.04 2.36 12.79
CA THR A 94 -6.62 2.71 14.15
C THR A 94 -5.97 4.09 14.23
N GLY A 95 -5.72 4.73 13.08
CA GLY A 95 -4.95 5.97 12.95
C GLY A 95 -3.46 5.74 12.65
N GLU A 96 -2.98 4.49 12.66
CA GLU A 96 -1.61 4.16 12.23
C GLU A 96 -1.46 4.38 10.72
N LYS A 97 -0.32 4.93 10.30
CA LYS A 97 0.06 5.05 8.89
C LYS A 97 1.46 4.51 8.64
N ILE A 98 1.62 3.82 7.53
CA ILE A 98 2.89 3.21 7.13
C ILE A 98 3.25 3.73 5.74
N THR A 99 4.29 4.54 5.67
CA THR A 99 4.83 5.07 4.42
C THR A 99 6.13 4.34 4.07
N LEU A 100 6.28 3.96 2.80
CA LEU A 100 7.53 3.47 2.24
C LEU A 100 7.82 4.24 0.95
N THR A 101 9.09 4.60 0.76
CA THR A 101 9.55 5.29 -0.43
C THR A 101 10.46 4.40 -1.27
N GLN A 102 10.49 4.65 -2.57
CA GLN A 102 11.35 3.97 -3.52
C GLN A 102 11.72 4.93 -4.65
N THR A 103 13.02 5.13 -4.87
CA THR A 103 13.50 5.88 -6.04
C THR A 103 13.19 5.10 -7.31
N VAL A 104 12.59 5.79 -8.29
CA VAL A 104 12.39 5.33 -9.66
C VAL A 104 13.39 6.05 -10.55
N LYS A 105 14.24 5.28 -11.22
CA LYS A 105 15.23 5.80 -12.16
C LYS A 105 14.69 5.70 -13.58
N VAL A 106 14.51 6.85 -14.22
CA VAL A 106 14.15 6.95 -15.64
C VAL A 106 15.44 7.06 -16.47
N VAL A 107 15.51 6.31 -17.56
CA VAL A 107 16.62 6.27 -18.54
C VAL A 107 16.15 6.62 -19.94
#